data_AF-A0A8I2YIP4-F1
#
_entry.id   AF-A0A8I2YIP4-F1
#
_cell.length_a   1.000
_cell.length_b   1.000
_cell.length_c   1.000
_cell.angle_alpha   90.00
_cell.angle_beta   90.00
_cell.angle_gamma   90.00
#
_symmetry.space_group_name_H-M   'P 1'
#
loop_
_entity.id
_entity.type
_entity.pdbx_description
1 polymer ?
#
loop_
_entity_poly.entity_id
_entity_poly.type
_entity_poly.pdbx_seq_one_letter_code
_entity_poly.pdbx_strand_id
1 'polypeptide(L)'
;MPRHPGTRASQPSTSHGIGQHFTSPRRARTRLKSSTPVIIPGRARKRELLLNRLQTLLSQRGPNPLHHPRTPSPSLAVGTEQDQTVDTFSADFDGADDHANIEVVPDQPPSRPVHRNIQANQYQKWRSTIPTLIEPYLAYLEHTLGKPVPPPAPILSNCQMSCETKKTELVALYYDYFQPICVLSCQCVSLPQLLIHNGLFPTAPSQPRMAVSIELLAFYQALFERSCDAVNALATALNSHYSRQGF
;
A
#
# COMPACT_ATOMS: atom_id res chain seq x y z
N MET A 1 -4.60 23.40 -62.46
CA MET A 1 -5.72 22.47 -62.16
C MET A 1 -6.29 22.79 -60.78
N PRO A 2 -7.43 23.51 -60.67
CA PRO A 2 -8.11 23.77 -59.40
C PRO A 2 -8.95 22.57 -58.95
N ARG A 3 -8.93 22.28 -57.65
CA ARG A 3 -9.48 21.08 -56.99
C ARG A 3 -11.02 21.11 -56.86
N HIS A 4 -11.67 19.95 -56.96
CA HIS A 4 -13.13 19.74 -56.80
C HIS A 4 -13.64 20.09 -55.38
N PRO A 5 -14.84 20.72 -55.25
CA PRO A 5 -15.48 20.99 -53.96
C PRO A 5 -16.22 19.76 -53.40
N GLY A 6 -16.15 19.56 -52.09
CA GLY A 6 -16.68 18.40 -51.37
C GLY A 6 -15.76 17.86 -50.26
N THR A 7 -14.57 18.43 -50.11
CA THR A 7 -13.64 18.11 -49.01
C THR A 7 -13.86 19.06 -47.82
N ARG A 8 -13.64 18.55 -46.60
CA ARG A 8 -13.72 19.21 -45.28
C ARG A 8 -13.10 20.62 -45.20
N ALA A 9 -12.23 20.97 -46.14
CA ALA A 9 -11.62 22.29 -46.28
C ALA A 9 -12.58 23.39 -46.79
N SER A 10 -13.79 23.06 -47.27
CA SER A 10 -14.77 24.06 -47.72
C SER A 10 -15.74 24.53 -46.63
N GLN A 11 -15.60 24.07 -45.38
CA GLN A 11 -16.41 24.59 -44.28
C GLN A 11 -15.83 25.91 -43.76
N PRO A 12 -16.64 26.96 -43.59
CA PRO A 12 -16.15 28.24 -43.08
C PRO A 12 -15.63 28.06 -41.65
N SER A 13 -14.33 28.32 -41.47
CA SER A 13 -13.69 28.36 -40.16
C SER A 13 -14.27 29.52 -39.34
N THR A 14 -15.02 29.21 -38.28
CA THR A 14 -15.57 30.24 -37.39
C THR A 14 -14.44 30.76 -36.50
N SER A 15 -14.08 32.04 -36.64
CA SER A 15 -12.96 32.64 -35.90
C SER A 15 -13.26 32.88 -34.41
N HIS A 16 -14.53 32.75 -33.97
CA HIS A 16 -14.90 32.80 -32.56
C HIS A 16 -16.01 31.80 -32.21
N GLY A 17 -15.71 30.93 -31.24
CA GLY A 17 -16.65 29.99 -30.63
C GLY A 17 -16.83 28.64 -31.36
N ILE A 18 -17.26 27.64 -30.59
CA ILE A 18 -17.82 26.37 -31.09
C ILE A 18 -19.21 26.70 -31.65
N GLY A 19 -19.38 26.63 -32.97
CA GLY A 19 -20.55 27.17 -33.71
C GLY A 19 -21.93 26.85 -33.12
N GLN A 20 -22.97 27.54 -33.62
CA GLN A 20 -24.33 27.61 -33.04
C GLN A 20 -25.05 26.27 -32.77
N HIS A 21 -24.49 25.16 -33.22
CA HIS A 21 -24.99 23.81 -33.01
C HIS A 21 -24.69 23.23 -31.61
N PHE A 22 -23.82 23.87 -30.81
CA PHE A 22 -23.44 23.40 -29.47
C PHE A 22 -24.00 24.31 -28.37
N THR A 23 -25.29 24.14 -28.05
CA THR A 23 -25.89 24.80 -26.86
C THR A 23 -26.33 23.74 -25.85
N SER A 24 -25.67 23.68 -24.70
CA SER A 24 -26.02 22.73 -23.63
C SER A 24 -27.35 23.12 -22.96
N PRO A 25 -28.24 22.16 -22.66
CA PRO A 25 -29.49 22.43 -21.93
C PRO A 25 -29.22 23.07 -20.55
N ARG A 26 -29.90 24.18 -20.25
CA ARG A 26 -29.79 24.85 -18.94
C ARG A 26 -30.65 24.13 -17.90
N ARG A 27 -30.03 23.36 -17.01
CA ARG A 27 -30.72 22.80 -15.82
C ARG A 27 -30.94 23.87 -14.75
N ALA A 28 -32.18 23.99 -14.28
CA ALA A 28 -32.52 24.85 -13.15
C ALA A 28 -31.77 24.40 -11.88
N ARG A 29 -31.06 25.32 -11.24
CA ARG A 29 -30.18 25.03 -10.10
C ARG A 29 -31.01 25.03 -8.81
N THR A 30 -31.30 23.85 -8.27
CA THR A 30 -31.92 23.71 -6.95
C THR A 30 -31.01 24.32 -5.89
N ARG A 31 -31.49 25.34 -5.16
CA ARG A 31 -30.67 26.20 -4.26
C ARG A 31 -30.44 25.63 -2.85
N LEU A 32 -30.89 24.42 -2.54
CA LEU A 32 -30.72 23.85 -1.20
C LEU A 32 -29.62 22.81 -1.21
N LYS A 33 -28.38 23.29 -1.06
CA LYS A 33 -27.20 22.47 -0.84
C LYS A 33 -27.02 22.33 0.67
N SER A 34 -27.55 21.26 1.25
CA SER A 34 -27.23 20.89 2.64
C SER A 34 -25.78 20.40 2.67
N SER A 35 -24.88 21.26 3.15
CA SER A 35 -23.49 20.91 3.40
C SER A 35 -23.30 20.86 4.91
N THR A 36 -23.46 19.67 5.48
CA THR A 36 -23.04 19.43 6.87
C THR A 36 -21.52 19.32 6.91
N PRO A 37 -20.81 20.20 7.63
CA PRO A 37 -19.36 20.11 7.75
C PRO A 37 -19.01 18.84 8.55
N VAL A 38 -18.30 17.92 7.90
CA VAL A 38 -17.78 16.72 8.57
C VAL A 38 -16.61 17.13 9.46
N ILE A 39 -16.76 16.92 10.77
CA ILE A 39 -15.69 17.14 11.75
C ILE A 39 -14.77 15.91 11.70
N ILE A 40 -13.60 16.07 11.09
CA ILE A 40 -12.59 15.02 11.01
C ILE A 40 -11.85 14.96 12.36
N PRO A 41 -11.88 13.82 13.07
CA PRO A 41 -11.17 13.65 14.34
C PRO A 41 -9.68 14.02 14.21
N GLY A 42 -9.14 14.77 15.17
CA GLY A 42 -7.73 15.16 15.18
C GLY A 42 -7.32 16.28 14.21
N ARG A 43 -8.24 16.78 13.36
CA ARG A 43 -7.96 17.88 12.40
C ARG A 43 -7.49 19.16 13.09
N ALA A 44 -8.10 19.52 14.23
CA ALA A 44 -7.74 20.72 14.98
C ALA A 44 -6.31 20.63 15.52
N ARG A 45 -5.96 19.51 16.19
CA ARG A 45 -4.61 19.27 16.72
C ARG A 45 -3.57 19.21 15.61
N LYS A 46 -3.88 18.56 14.47
CA LYS A 46 -2.98 18.55 13.31
C LYS A 46 -2.77 19.95 12.74
N ARG A 47 -3.83 20.77 12.67
CA ARG A 47 -3.73 22.17 12.23
C ARG A 47 -2.83 22.99 13.15
N GLU A 48 -3.00 22.86 14.46
CA GLU A 48 -2.20 23.57 15.46
C GLU A 48 -0.71 23.19 15.36
N LEU A 49 -0.40 21.89 15.29
CA LEU A 49 0.97 21.41 15.09
C LEU A 49 1.61 21.97 13.81
N LEU A 50 0.85 22.01 12.71
CA LEU A 50 1.33 22.57 11.45
C LEU A 50 1.58 24.07 11.54
N LEU A 51 0.71 24.83 12.25
CA LEU A 51 0.90 26.27 12.45
C LEU A 51 2.12 26.55 13.33
N ASN A 52 2.32 25.82 14.41
CA ASN A 52 3.50 25.95 15.27
C ASN A 52 4.78 25.65 14.49
N ARG A 53 4.79 24.57 13.68
CA ARG A 53 5.94 24.24 12.84
C ARG A 53 6.21 25.30 11.78
N LEU A 54 5.17 25.85 11.17
CA LEU A 54 5.28 26.95 10.21
C LEU A 54 5.91 28.19 10.88
N GLN A 55 5.46 28.54 12.08
CA GLN A 55 5.99 29.67 12.84
C GLN A 55 7.47 29.48 13.20
N THR A 56 7.87 28.28 13.60
CA THR A 56 9.28 27.94 13.87
C THR A 56 10.15 28.12 12.62
N LEU A 57 9.70 27.60 11.46
CA LEU A 57 10.43 27.74 10.19
C LEU A 57 10.54 29.19 9.71
N LEU A 58 9.50 29.99 9.92
CA LEU A 58 9.51 31.41 9.59
C LEU A 58 10.45 32.21 10.51
N SER A 59 10.54 31.83 11.78
CA SER A 59 11.39 32.49 12.79
C SER A 59 12.87 32.16 12.63
N GLN A 60 13.22 31.01 12.03
CA GLN A 60 14.61 30.61 11.75
C GLN A 60 15.23 31.31 10.53
N ARG A 61 14.48 32.17 9.81
CA ARG A 61 14.95 32.86 8.59
C ARG A 61 15.40 34.32 8.81
N GLY A 62 15.73 34.70 10.05
CA GLY A 62 16.35 35.99 10.38
C GLY A 62 17.89 35.97 10.24
N PRO A 63 18.55 37.11 9.94
CA PRO A 63 19.92 37.16 9.42
C PRO A 63 20.97 36.76 10.46
N ASN A 64 21.96 35.96 10.03
CA ASN A 64 23.21 35.71 10.76
C ASN A 64 23.81 37.00 11.32
N PRO A 65 24.28 36.97 12.57
CA PRO A 65 25.49 37.69 12.94
C PRO A 65 26.61 36.69 13.18
N LEU A 66 27.69 36.86 12.42
CA LEU A 66 29.02 36.39 12.76
C LEU A 66 29.35 36.82 14.19
N HIS A 67 29.64 35.86 15.08
CA HIS A 67 30.70 36.02 16.07
C HIS A 67 31.07 34.69 16.72
N HIS A 68 32.27 34.20 16.38
CA HIS A 68 33.09 33.47 17.36
C HIS A 68 33.68 34.49 18.34
N PRO A 69 33.84 34.12 19.62
CA PRO A 69 35.16 33.64 20.03
C PRO A 69 35.16 32.32 20.84
N ARG A 70 36.34 31.72 20.81
CA ARG A 70 36.82 30.46 21.39
C ARG A 70 36.78 30.35 22.94
N THR A 71 36.38 29.13 23.37
CA THR A 71 36.99 28.20 24.39
C THR A 71 36.91 28.48 25.90
N PRO A 72 37.15 27.48 26.78
CA PRO A 72 36.62 26.10 26.88
C PRO A 72 35.98 25.80 28.26
N SER A 73 35.31 24.64 28.39
CA SER A 73 34.63 24.12 29.59
C SER A 73 35.53 23.96 30.84
N PRO A 74 34.93 23.89 32.05
CA PRO A 74 34.85 22.58 32.69
C PRO A 74 33.48 22.23 33.31
N SER A 75 33.29 20.93 33.45
CA SER A 75 32.11 20.15 33.84
C SER A 75 31.64 20.28 35.30
N LEU A 76 30.49 19.61 35.55
CA LEU A 76 29.93 19.04 36.80
C LEU A 76 28.92 19.98 37.50
N ALA A 77 27.74 19.58 37.95
CA ALA A 77 27.08 18.27 38.10
C ALA A 77 25.54 18.51 38.20
N VAL A 78 24.71 17.70 37.53
CA VAL A 78 23.83 16.64 38.09
C VAL A 78 22.54 17.13 38.77
N GLY A 79 21.42 16.55 38.32
CA GLY A 79 20.07 16.62 38.89
C GLY A 79 19.00 16.43 37.81
N THR A 80 18.90 15.25 37.19
CA THR A 80 17.75 14.30 37.29
C THR A 80 16.39 14.98 37.07
N GLU A 81 15.66 14.66 36.00
CA GLU A 81 14.50 13.74 36.06
C GLU A 81 14.05 13.27 34.66
N GLN A 82 13.32 12.16 34.68
CA GLN A 82 13.10 11.18 33.62
C GLN A 82 12.11 11.65 32.55
N ASP A 83 12.37 11.30 31.28
CA ASP A 83 11.28 11.10 30.32
C ASP A 83 11.52 9.83 29.50
N GLN A 84 10.43 9.08 29.36
CA GLN A 84 10.37 7.73 28.85
C GLN A 84 10.47 7.75 27.32
N THR A 85 11.50 7.08 26.79
CA THR A 85 11.67 6.85 25.37
C THR A 85 10.62 5.88 24.85
N VAL A 86 9.80 6.34 23.92
CA VAL A 86 9.00 5.51 23.01
C VAL A 86 9.96 4.66 22.17
N ASP A 87 9.83 3.34 22.30
CA ASP A 87 10.55 2.33 21.52
C ASP A 87 10.36 2.55 20.02
N THR A 88 11.38 3.16 19.41
CA THR A 88 11.58 3.17 17.97
C THR A 88 12.33 1.89 17.63
N PHE A 89 11.70 0.99 16.90
CA PHE A 89 12.33 -0.18 16.31
C PHE A 89 13.43 0.28 15.33
N SER A 90 14.67 0.34 15.79
CA SER A 90 15.84 0.45 14.92
C SER A 90 16.12 -0.92 14.31
N ALA A 91 15.85 -1.07 13.02
CA ALA A 91 16.46 -2.11 12.22
C ALA A 91 17.75 -1.53 11.66
N ASP A 92 18.88 -1.89 12.29
CA ASP A 92 20.20 -1.57 11.77
C ASP A 92 20.40 -2.32 10.45
N PHE A 93 20.36 -1.57 9.34
CA PHE A 93 20.72 -2.03 8.01
C PHE A 93 22.16 -1.61 7.75
N ASP A 94 23.11 -2.44 8.20
CA ASP A 94 24.51 -2.25 7.81
C ASP A 94 24.69 -2.72 6.37
N GLY A 95 24.81 -1.75 5.48
CA GLY A 95 25.29 -1.94 4.12
C GLY A 95 26.82 -1.98 4.13
N ALA A 96 27.38 -3.14 3.77
CA ALA A 96 28.75 -3.25 3.32
C ALA A 96 28.73 -3.88 1.92
N ASP A 97 29.01 -3.02 0.93
CA ASP A 97 29.48 -3.43 -0.39
C ASP A 97 30.79 -4.21 -0.21
N ASP A 98 30.85 -5.46 -0.69
CA ASP A 98 32.14 -6.03 -1.07
C ASP A 98 31.97 -7.00 -2.25
N HIS A 99 32.54 -6.59 -3.38
CA HIS A 99 32.73 -7.42 -4.55
C HIS A 99 34.03 -8.20 -4.39
N ALA A 100 33.97 -9.52 -4.13
CA ALA A 100 34.80 -10.54 -4.79
C ALA A 100 34.81 -11.89 -4.05
N ASN A 101 34.82 -12.95 -4.87
CA ASN A 101 35.36 -14.28 -4.67
C ASN A 101 34.79 -15.21 -3.56
N ILE A 102 34.36 -16.37 -4.05
CA ILE A 102 34.07 -17.58 -3.29
C ILE A 102 35.38 -18.08 -2.67
N GLU A 103 35.57 -17.85 -1.37
CA GLU A 103 36.47 -18.65 -0.54
C GLU A 103 35.67 -19.27 0.61
N VAL A 104 35.82 -20.59 0.76
CA VAL A 104 35.18 -21.41 1.79
C VAL A 104 35.87 -21.17 3.12
N VAL A 105 35.17 -20.65 4.13
CA VAL A 105 35.61 -20.60 5.53
C VAL A 105 34.49 -21.08 6.47
N PRO A 106 34.77 -21.95 7.47
CA PRO A 106 33.76 -22.68 8.22
C PRO A 106 33.38 -22.05 9.59
N ASP A 107 32.21 -22.50 10.07
CA ASP A 107 31.64 -22.44 11.42
C ASP A 107 31.20 -21.09 12.02
N GLN A 108 29.95 -20.69 11.69
CA GLN A 108 29.10 -19.94 12.61
C GLN A 108 28.51 -20.87 13.69
N PRO A 109 28.42 -20.44 14.96
CA PRO A 109 27.87 -21.26 16.03
C PRO A 109 26.41 -21.64 15.74
N PRO A 110 25.99 -22.89 16.02
CA PRO A 110 24.67 -23.35 15.64
C PRO A 110 23.60 -22.58 16.41
N SER A 111 22.78 -21.82 15.67
CA SER A 111 21.47 -21.36 16.15
C SER A 111 20.74 -22.51 16.84
N ARG A 112 20.23 -22.26 18.04
CA ARG A 112 19.64 -23.25 18.96
C ARG A 112 18.70 -24.21 18.19
N PRO A 113 18.82 -25.54 18.36
CA PRO A 113 18.15 -26.55 17.52
C PRO A 113 16.62 -26.40 17.45
N VAL A 114 15.99 -25.87 18.51
CA VAL A 114 14.54 -25.62 18.58
C VAL A 114 14.07 -24.60 17.54
N HIS A 115 14.84 -23.52 17.30
CA HIS A 115 14.46 -22.46 16.38
C HIS A 115 14.56 -22.90 14.91
N ARG A 116 15.61 -23.66 14.56
CA ARG A 116 15.75 -24.27 13.22
C ARG A 116 14.58 -25.19 12.90
N ASN A 117 14.12 -25.98 13.87
CA ASN A 117 13.00 -26.91 13.67
C ASN A 117 11.65 -26.19 13.43
N ILE A 118 11.40 -25.06 14.10
CA ILE A 118 10.18 -24.27 13.89
C ILE A 118 10.17 -23.65 12.48
N GLN A 119 11.28 -23.07 12.03
CA GLN A 119 11.39 -22.50 10.69
C GLN A 119 11.26 -23.57 9.60
N ALA A 120 11.93 -24.72 9.76
CA ALA A 120 11.83 -25.85 8.84
C ALA A 120 10.38 -26.33 8.70
N ASN A 121 9.65 -26.42 9.82
CA ASN A 121 8.24 -26.81 9.82
C ASN A 121 7.33 -25.77 9.12
N GLN A 122 7.58 -24.48 9.32
CA GLN A 122 6.84 -23.42 8.62
C GLN A 122 7.11 -23.44 7.11
N TYR A 123 8.38 -23.57 6.72
CA TYR A 123 8.76 -23.70 5.32
C TYR A 123 8.10 -24.91 4.67
N GLN A 124 8.11 -26.07 5.34
CA GLN A 124 7.50 -27.29 4.80
C GLN A 124 6.00 -27.16 4.62
N LYS A 125 5.31 -26.49 5.55
CA LYS A 125 3.88 -26.17 5.42
C LYS A 125 3.61 -25.24 4.25
N TRP A 126 4.42 -24.21 4.05
CA TRP A 126 4.31 -23.36 2.87
C TRP A 126 4.55 -24.13 1.58
N ARG A 127 5.56 -25.01 1.57
CA ARG A 127 5.92 -25.84 0.42
C ARG A 127 4.77 -26.74 -0.03
N SER A 128 3.97 -27.27 0.90
CA SER A 128 2.77 -28.04 0.57
C SER A 128 1.54 -27.16 0.28
N THR A 129 1.43 -25.98 0.91
CA THR A 129 0.25 -25.11 0.76
C THR A 129 0.26 -24.33 -0.55
N ILE A 130 1.39 -23.70 -0.93
CA ILE A 130 1.48 -22.82 -2.11
C ILE A 130 0.95 -23.47 -3.40
N PRO A 131 1.31 -24.73 -3.74
CA PRO A 131 0.80 -25.35 -4.95
C PRO A 131 -0.73 -25.43 -5.01
N THR A 132 -1.39 -25.57 -3.85
CA THR A 132 -2.86 -25.63 -3.76
C THR A 132 -3.56 -24.30 -3.97
N LEU A 133 -2.81 -23.19 -3.97
CA LEU A 133 -3.31 -21.82 -4.11
C LEU A 133 -3.30 -21.32 -5.56
N ILE A 134 -2.62 -22.03 -6.46
CA ILE A 134 -2.46 -21.61 -7.85
C ILE A 134 -3.82 -21.48 -8.54
N GLU A 135 -4.65 -22.52 -8.47
CA GLU A 135 -5.96 -22.51 -9.14
C GLU A 135 -6.91 -21.43 -8.57
N PRO A 136 -7.08 -21.29 -7.24
CA PRO A 136 -7.84 -20.17 -6.68
C PRO A 136 -7.30 -18.79 -7.06
N TYR A 137 -5.97 -18.65 -7.21
CA TYR A 137 -5.34 -17.40 -7.59
C TYR A 137 -5.64 -17.04 -9.05
N LEU A 138 -5.53 -18.01 -9.96
CA LEU A 138 -5.89 -17.82 -11.36
C LEU A 138 -7.36 -17.46 -11.51
N ALA A 139 -8.26 -18.19 -10.83
CA ALA A 139 -9.67 -17.85 -10.79
C ALA A 139 -9.90 -16.42 -10.28
N TYR A 140 -9.22 -16.00 -9.22
CA TYR A 140 -9.31 -14.62 -8.72
C TYR A 140 -8.91 -13.60 -9.81
N LEU A 141 -7.76 -13.80 -10.48
CA LEU A 141 -7.29 -12.90 -11.53
C LEU A 141 -8.27 -12.80 -12.70
N GLU A 142 -8.83 -13.93 -13.16
CA GLU A 142 -9.82 -13.94 -14.24
C GLU A 142 -11.09 -13.15 -13.88
N HIS A 143 -11.53 -13.25 -12.62
CA HIS A 143 -12.72 -12.53 -12.17
C HIS A 143 -12.47 -11.02 -12.03
N THR A 144 -11.27 -10.59 -11.63
CA THR A 144 -10.93 -9.19 -11.37
C THR A 144 -10.27 -8.45 -12.53
N LEU A 145 -9.80 -9.15 -13.57
CA LEU A 145 -9.14 -8.52 -14.71
C LEU A 145 -10.04 -7.47 -15.39
N GLY A 146 -9.51 -6.25 -15.52
CA GLY A 146 -10.18 -5.10 -16.12
C GLY A 146 -11.38 -4.58 -15.31
N LYS A 147 -11.54 -5.01 -14.06
CA LYS A 147 -12.68 -4.66 -13.21
C LYS A 147 -12.22 -4.02 -11.91
N PRO A 148 -12.93 -2.99 -11.41
CA PRO A 148 -12.64 -2.44 -10.10
C PRO A 148 -12.78 -3.53 -9.02
N VAL A 149 -11.83 -3.56 -8.09
CA VAL A 149 -11.86 -4.50 -6.96
C VAL A 149 -13.13 -4.22 -6.13
N PRO A 150 -14.01 -5.22 -5.95
CA PRO A 150 -15.22 -5.03 -5.17
C PRO A 150 -14.86 -4.78 -3.70
N PRO A 151 -15.73 -4.08 -2.94
CA PRO A 151 -15.54 -3.94 -1.51
C PRO A 151 -15.56 -5.33 -0.85
N PRO A 152 -14.71 -5.57 0.16
CA PRO A 152 -14.59 -6.87 0.78
C PRO A 152 -15.83 -7.24 1.59
N ALA A 153 -16.27 -8.50 1.47
CA ALA A 153 -17.33 -9.03 2.31
C ALA A 153 -16.81 -9.30 3.74
N PRO A 154 -17.60 -9.01 4.79
CA PRO A 154 -17.20 -9.26 6.18
C PRO A 154 -17.15 -10.75 6.53
N ILE A 155 -17.92 -11.58 5.81
CA ILE A 155 -17.95 -13.03 5.97
C ILE A 155 -17.61 -13.69 4.64
N LEU A 156 -16.61 -14.56 4.63
CA LEU A 156 -16.16 -15.30 3.45
C LEU A 156 -16.57 -16.78 3.57
N SER A 157 -17.23 -17.30 2.55
CA SER A 157 -17.62 -18.71 2.44
C SER A 157 -17.82 -19.09 0.98
N ASN A 158 -17.35 -20.25 0.56
CA ASN A 158 -17.54 -20.75 -0.81
C ASN A 158 -17.98 -22.22 -0.86
N CYS A 159 -18.48 -22.75 0.26
CA CYS A 159 -18.98 -24.13 0.34
C CYS A 159 -20.40 -24.20 -0.24
N GLN A 160 -20.64 -25.12 -1.17
CA GLN A 160 -21.96 -25.37 -1.76
C GLN A 160 -22.68 -26.58 -1.15
N MET A 161 -21.98 -27.40 -0.36
CA MET A 161 -22.41 -28.75 0.03
C MET A 161 -22.87 -28.89 1.48
N SER A 162 -23.40 -27.81 2.09
CA SER A 162 -23.90 -27.81 3.49
C SER A 162 -22.95 -28.50 4.49
N CYS A 163 -21.64 -28.34 4.31
CA CYS A 163 -20.65 -29.01 5.14
C CYS A 163 -20.57 -28.38 6.53
N GLU A 164 -20.06 -29.14 7.51
CA GLU A 164 -19.63 -28.56 8.77
C GLU A 164 -18.52 -27.53 8.52
N THR A 165 -18.70 -26.32 9.05
CA THR A 165 -17.78 -25.20 8.80
C THR A 165 -16.97 -24.87 10.04
N LYS A 166 -15.67 -24.64 9.82
CA LYS A 166 -14.76 -24.08 10.81
C LYS A 166 -14.68 -22.57 10.63
N LYS A 167 -15.13 -21.84 11.64
CA LYS A 167 -15.02 -20.39 11.74
C LYS A 167 -13.59 -19.98 12.11
N THR A 168 -13.02 -19.05 11.34
CA THR A 168 -11.72 -18.42 11.64
C THR A 168 -11.86 -16.91 11.54
N GLU A 169 -11.43 -16.18 12.57
CA GLU A 169 -11.44 -14.72 12.60
C GLU A 169 -10.02 -14.20 12.40
N LEU A 170 -9.85 -13.22 11.49
CA LEU A 170 -8.56 -12.62 11.19
C LEU A 170 -8.72 -11.19 10.68
N VAL A 171 -7.60 -10.46 10.58
CA VAL A 171 -7.57 -9.08 10.07
C VAL A 171 -7.05 -9.06 8.63
N ALA A 172 -7.84 -8.51 7.71
CA ALA A 172 -7.46 -8.28 6.33
C ALA A 172 -6.86 -6.87 6.14
N LEU A 173 -5.77 -6.78 5.39
CA LEU A 173 -5.03 -5.56 5.11
C LEU A 173 -5.30 -5.10 3.68
N TYR A 174 -5.98 -3.97 3.52
CA TYR A 174 -6.21 -3.31 2.24
C TYR A 174 -5.34 -2.05 2.12
N TYR A 175 -5.45 -1.33 1.00
CA TYR A 175 -4.63 -0.14 0.73
C TYR A 175 -4.79 0.97 1.78
N ASP A 176 -6.00 1.16 2.27
CA ASP A 176 -6.41 2.35 3.03
C ASP A 176 -7.04 2.01 4.39
N TYR A 177 -7.31 0.73 4.68
CA TYR A 177 -7.88 0.29 5.96
C TYR A 177 -7.54 -1.16 6.31
N PHE A 178 -7.74 -1.47 7.59
CA PHE A 178 -7.73 -2.82 8.14
C PHE A 178 -9.17 -3.25 8.41
N GLN A 179 -9.52 -4.47 8.06
CA GLN A 179 -10.89 -4.98 8.22
C GLN A 179 -10.86 -6.33 8.97
N PRO A 180 -11.54 -6.46 10.12
CA PRO A 180 -11.82 -7.76 10.70
C PRO A 180 -12.73 -8.54 9.76
N ILE A 181 -12.37 -9.79 9.46
CA ILE A 181 -13.16 -10.68 8.62
C ILE A 181 -13.35 -12.04 9.31
N CYS A 182 -14.46 -12.67 8.98
CA CYS A 182 -14.82 -14.01 9.43
C CYS A 182 -14.80 -14.97 8.23
N VAL A 183 -14.01 -16.04 8.30
CA VAL A 183 -13.87 -17.02 7.23
C VAL A 183 -14.46 -18.35 7.67
N LEU A 184 -15.40 -18.87 6.88
CA LEU A 184 -16.07 -20.14 7.08
C LEU A 184 -15.47 -21.18 6.12
N SER A 185 -14.43 -21.86 6.60
CA SER A 185 -13.74 -22.92 5.85
C SER A 185 -14.36 -24.29 6.12
N CYS A 186 -14.23 -25.24 5.19
CA CYS A 186 -14.72 -26.61 5.37
C CYS A 186 -13.78 -27.60 4.67
N GLN A 187 -14.12 -28.88 4.65
CA GLN A 187 -13.33 -29.91 3.97
C GLN A 187 -13.23 -29.73 2.44
N CYS A 188 -14.17 -29.01 1.81
CA CYS A 188 -14.17 -28.78 0.37
C CYS A 188 -13.13 -27.74 -0.07
N VAL A 189 -12.92 -26.70 0.75
CA VAL A 189 -12.04 -25.57 0.44
C VAL A 189 -11.29 -25.19 1.71
N SER A 190 -9.97 -25.30 1.66
CA SER A 190 -9.12 -24.94 2.80
C SER A 190 -9.15 -23.43 3.06
N LEU A 191 -8.84 -23.03 4.30
CA LEU A 191 -8.78 -21.63 4.70
C LEU A 191 -7.86 -20.78 3.79
N PRO A 192 -6.62 -21.20 3.46
CA PRO A 192 -5.77 -20.46 2.53
C PRO A 192 -6.38 -20.31 1.14
N GLN A 193 -6.99 -21.36 0.58
CA GLN A 193 -7.62 -21.30 -0.74
C GLN A 193 -8.80 -20.33 -0.77
N LEU A 194 -9.62 -20.33 0.29
CA LEU A 194 -10.75 -19.41 0.41
C LEU A 194 -10.31 -17.96 0.52
N LEU A 195 -9.19 -17.69 1.22
CA LEU A 195 -8.61 -16.34 1.28
C LEU A 195 -8.15 -15.88 -0.11
N ILE A 196 -7.41 -16.73 -0.83
CA ILE A 196 -6.88 -16.40 -2.16
C ILE A 196 -8.01 -16.15 -3.17
N HIS A 197 -9.05 -16.99 -3.16
CA HIS A 197 -10.23 -16.81 -4.00
C HIS A 197 -10.93 -15.45 -3.75
N ASN A 198 -10.76 -14.85 -2.57
CA ASN A 198 -11.30 -13.55 -2.20
C ASN A 198 -10.26 -12.42 -2.26
N GLY A 199 -9.13 -12.62 -2.96
CA GLY A 199 -8.12 -11.58 -3.14
C GLY A 199 -7.22 -11.35 -1.94
N LEU A 200 -7.11 -12.32 -1.01
CA LEU A 200 -6.33 -12.18 0.21
C LEU A 200 -5.25 -13.26 0.31
N PHE A 201 -4.01 -12.85 0.54
CA PHE A 201 -2.89 -13.74 0.80
C PHE A 201 -2.68 -13.92 2.32
N PRO A 202 -2.73 -15.16 2.85
CA PRO A 202 -2.52 -15.39 4.28
C PRO A 202 -1.07 -15.13 4.69
N THR A 203 -0.84 -14.60 5.90
CA THR A 203 0.53 -14.41 6.42
C THR A 203 1.15 -15.68 7.02
N ALA A 204 0.37 -16.75 7.16
CA ALA A 204 0.82 -18.05 7.65
C ALA A 204 0.02 -19.20 6.99
N PRO A 205 0.62 -20.39 6.79
CA PRO A 205 0.01 -21.45 5.98
C PRO A 205 -1.11 -22.21 6.70
N SER A 206 -1.09 -22.29 8.04
CA SER A 206 -2.07 -23.08 8.81
C SER A 206 -2.96 -22.28 9.75
N GLN A 207 -2.45 -21.20 10.33
CA GLN A 207 -3.15 -20.38 11.32
C GLN A 207 -2.89 -18.89 11.07
N PRO A 208 -3.32 -18.35 9.91
CA PRO A 208 -3.19 -16.93 9.64
C PRO A 208 -4.04 -16.13 10.63
N ARG A 209 -3.42 -15.16 11.29
CA ARG A 209 -4.09 -14.12 12.08
C ARG A 209 -4.33 -12.85 11.27
N MET A 210 -3.64 -12.75 10.13
CA MET A 210 -3.73 -11.65 9.19
C MET A 210 -3.71 -12.19 7.76
N ALA A 211 -4.29 -11.43 6.85
CA ALA A 211 -4.16 -11.65 5.42
C ALA A 211 -3.98 -10.30 4.72
N VAL A 212 -3.24 -10.27 3.62
CA VAL A 212 -2.93 -9.04 2.87
C VAL A 212 -3.60 -9.10 1.51
N SER A 213 -4.21 -8.00 1.09
CA SER A 213 -4.77 -7.88 -0.26
C SER A 213 -3.72 -8.24 -1.31
N ILE A 214 -4.08 -9.13 -2.22
CA ILE A 214 -3.26 -9.52 -3.37
C ILE A 214 -2.93 -8.28 -4.21
N GLU A 215 -3.86 -7.34 -4.35
CA GLU A 215 -3.63 -6.12 -5.11
C GLU A 215 -2.60 -5.22 -4.44
N LEU A 216 -2.68 -5.09 -3.11
CA LEU A 216 -1.67 -4.35 -2.35
C LEU A 216 -0.28 -4.98 -2.52
N LEU A 217 -0.18 -6.31 -2.51
CA LEU A 217 1.06 -7.02 -2.77
C LEU A 217 1.56 -6.81 -4.21
N ALA A 218 0.67 -6.85 -5.21
CA ALA A 218 1.01 -6.61 -6.61
C ALA A 218 1.51 -5.18 -6.85
N PHE A 219 0.90 -4.19 -6.17
CA PHE A 219 1.37 -2.81 -6.20
C PHE A 219 2.74 -2.67 -5.52
N TYR A 220 2.93 -3.29 -4.35
CA TYR A 220 4.22 -3.27 -3.67
C TYR A 220 5.32 -3.91 -4.51
N GLN A 221 5.02 -5.01 -5.21
CA GLN A 221 5.95 -5.62 -6.16
C GLN A 221 6.31 -4.65 -7.30
N ALA A 222 5.32 -3.99 -7.91
CA ALA A 222 5.56 -3.00 -8.96
C ALA A 222 6.41 -1.81 -8.46
N LEU A 223 6.22 -1.40 -7.20
CA LEU A 223 7.06 -0.39 -6.56
C LEU A 223 8.49 -0.88 -6.33
N PHE A 224 8.65 -2.09 -5.81
CA PHE A 224 9.96 -2.68 -5.54
C PHE A 224 10.77 -2.85 -6.84
N GLU A 225 10.14 -3.28 -7.93
CA GLU A 225 10.76 -3.37 -9.26
C GLU A 225 11.25 -2.00 -9.78
N ARG A 226 10.70 -0.89 -9.27
CA ARG A 226 10.97 0.49 -9.71
C ARG A 226 11.65 1.34 -8.63
N SER A 227 12.01 0.79 -7.48
CA SER A 227 12.47 1.59 -6.33
C SER A 227 13.76 2.35 -6.61
N CYS A 228 14.55 1.90 -7.57
CA CYS A 228 15.78 2.56 -8.01
C CYS A 228 15.54 3.61 -9.12
N ASP A 229 14.35 3.64 -9.74
CA ASP A 229 13.99 4.52 -10.86
C ASP A 229 13.53 5.92 -10.38
N ALA A 230 14.41 6.67 -9.69
CA ALA A 230 14.32 8.12 -9.40
C ALA A 230 12.90 8.73 -9.18
N VAL A 231 12.71 10.02 -9.55
CA VAL A 231 11.55 10.86 -9.25
C VAL A 231 10.21 10.27 -9.73
N ASN A 232 10.24 9.37 -10.72
CA ASN A 232 9.05 8.80 -11.35
C ASN A 232 8.72 7.37 -10.91
N ALA A 233 9.48 6.77 -9.99
CA ALA A 233 9.31 5.38 -9.55
C ALA A 233 7.85 5.04 -9.22
N LEU A 234 7.20 5.87 -8.40
CA LEU A 234 5.80 5.68 -8.00
C LEU A 234 4.84 5.78 -9.20
N ALA A 235 5.02 6.78 -10.07
CA ALA A 235 4.15 6.96 -11.24
C ALA A 235 4.27 5.77 -12.20
N THR A 236 5.50 5.31 -12.46
CA THR A 236 5.78 4.14 -13.30
C THR A 236 5.24 2.85 -12.67
N ALA A 237 5.37 2.69 -11.35
CA ALA A 237 4.83 1.55 -10.62
C ALA A 237 3.29 1.52 -10.67
N LEU A 238 2.63 2.67 -10.48
CA LEU A 238 1.17 2.78 -10.62
C LEU A 238 0.71 2.44 -12.03
N ASN A 239 1.37 3.00 -13.06
CA ASN A 239 1.06 2.67 -14.45
C ASN A 239 1.22 1.17 -14.72
N SER A 240 2.33 0.58 -14.26
CA SER A 240 2.58 -0.87 -14.41
C SER A 240 1.53 -1.71 -13.68
N HIS A 241 1.14 -1.32 -12.47
CA HIS A 241 0.13 -1.99 -11.68
C HIS A 241 -1.25 -1.97 -12.36
N TYR A 242 -1.69 -0.79 -12.83
CA TYR A 242 -2.97 -0.64 -13.53
C TYR A 242 -2.98 -1.35 -14.88
N SER A 243 -1.91 -1.25 -15.66
CA SER A 243 -1.81 -1.98 -16.94
C SER A 243 -1.86 -3.50 -16.74
N ARG A 244 -1.22 -4.03 -15.69
CA ARG A 244 -1.30 -5.47 -15.35
C ARG A 244 -2.71 -5.89 -14.94
N GLN A 245 -3.47 -5.00 -14.31
CA GLN A 245 -4.88 -5.22 -13.98
C GLN A 245 -5.84 -4.98 -15.17
N GLY A 246 -5.36 -4.51 -16.33
CA GLY A 246 -6.19 -4.27 -17.50
C GLY A 246 -6.90 -2.91 -17.54
N PHE A 247 -6.34 -1.89 -16.86
CA PHE A 247 -6.79 -0.49 -16.93
C PHE A 247 -5.88 0.38 -17.79
#